data_AF-A0A2U2P9L9-F1
#
_entry.id   AF-A0A2U2P9L9-F1
#
_cell.length_a   1.000
_cell.length_b   1.000
_cell.length_c   1.000
_cell.angle_alpha   90.00
_cell.angle_beta   90.00
_cell.angle_gamma   90.00
#
_symmetry.space_group_name_H-M   'P 1'
#
loop_
_entity.id
_entity.type
_entity.pdbx_description
1 polymer ?
#
loop_
_entity_poly.entity_id
_entity_poly.type
_entity_poly.pdbx_seq_one_letter_code
_entity_poly.pdbx_strand_id
1 'polypeptide(L)'
;MDIRHIIETFAKSQTDIDNTIVSLRASFQKEERLWAQLELLDSKIFANERVIGFLADFLQMVNDESRLKLFSLQDIEKIYRLLVQYYPDNLQYRLDLISFVHNVLDNEKFALELIEETIKLIDQRRASLQDFLEELKGE
;
A
#
# COMPACT_ATOMS: atom_id res chain seq x y z
N MET A 1 6.25 23.63 20.39
CA MET A 1 6.47 23.12 19.02
C MET A 1 5.58 23.94 18.10
N ASP A 2 6.16 24.70 17.17
CA ASP A 2 5.42 25.59 16.26
C ASP A 2 4.95 24.82 15.01
N ILE A 3 3.82 25.20 14.42
CA ILE A 3 3.24 24.56 13.23
C ILE A 3 4.22 24.55 12.05
N ARG A 4 5.07 25.59 11.93
CA ARG A 4 6.13 25.65 10.91
C ARG A 4 7.13 24.51 11.08
N HIS A 5 7.55 24.27 12.31
CA HIS A 5 8.47 23.18 12.62
C HIS A 5 7.83 21.80 12.34
N ILE A 6 6.53 21.64 12.58
CA ILE A 6 5.79 20.42 12.22
C ILE A 6 5.76 20.22 10.70
N ILE A 7 5.46 21.27 9.93
CA ILE A 7 5.43 21.24 8.46
C ILE A 7 6.81 20.89 7.89
N GLU A 8 7.87 21.54 8.37
CA GLU A 8 9.24 21.28 7.94
C GLU A 8 9.67 19.83 8.25
N THR A 9 9.33 19.35 9.45
CA THR A 9 9.61 17.97 9.86
C THR A 9 8.86 16.98 8.97
N PHE A 10 7.59 17.25 8.67
CA PHE A 10 6.79 16.42 7.78
C PHE A 10 7.37 16.39 6.35
N ALA A 11 7.70 17.55 5.78
CA ALA A 11 8.26 17.66 4.42
C ALA A 11 9.60 16.92 4.31
N LYS A 12 10.46 17.06 5.32
CA LYS A 12 11.72 16.33 5.39
C LYS A 12 11.48 14.81 5.46
N SER A 13 10.56 14.37 6.31
CA SER A 13 10.21 12.95 6.41
C SER A 13 9.71 12.38 5.08
N GLN A 14 8.90 13.13 4.31
CA GLN A 14 8.45 12.69 2.99
C GLN A 14 9.61 12.57 2.00
N THR A 15 10.54 13.52 2.03
CA THR A 15 11.75 13.48 1.19
C THR A 15 12.62 12.26 1.52
N ASP A 16 12.78 11.94 2.81
CA ASP A 16 13.54 10.77 3.25
C ASP A 16 12.88 9.46 2.80
N ILE A 17 11.54 9.38 2.84
CA ILE A 17 10.77 8.25 2.32
C ILE A 17 10.95 8.11 0.80
N ASP A 18 10.85 9.23 0.05
CA ASP A 18 11.04 9.24 -1.39
C ASP A 18 12.44 8.75 -1.78
N ASN A 19 13.47 9.25 -1.11
CA ASN A 19 14.85 8.83 -1.31
C ASN A 19 15.04 7.34 -1.01
N THR A 20 14.39 6.83 0.05
CA THR A 20 14.40 5.41 0.39
C THR A 20 13.81 4.57 -0.73
N ILE A 21 12.61 4.93 -1.23
CA ILE A 21 11.96 4.21 -2.34
C ILE A 21 12.82 4.26 -3.61
N VAL A 22 13.41 5.40 -3.94
CA VAL A 22 14.32 5.54 -5.09
C VAL A 22 15.54 4.63 -4.95
N SER A 23 16.16 4.59 -3.76
CA SER A 23 17.30 3.70 -3.48
C SER A 23 16.91 2.23 -3.65
N LEU A 24 15.78 1.81 -3.08
CA LEU A 24 15.29 0.44 -3.19
C LEU A 24 15.00 0.07 -4.65
N ARG A 25 14.36 0.96 -5.42
CA ARG A 25 14.10 0.77 -6.86
C ARG A 25 15.37 0.59 -7.67
N ALA A 26 16.44 1.32 -7.35
CA ALA A 26 17.72 1.17 -8.05
C ALA A 26 18.32 -0.24 -7.87
N SER A 27 17.95 -0.94 -6.80
CA SER A 27 18.38 -2.30 -6.50
C SER A 27 17.48 -3.38 -7.11
N PHE A 28 16.38 -3.01 -7.77
CA PHE A 28 15.36 -3.94 -8.28
C PHE A 28 15.91 -4.96 -9.27
N GLN A 29 16.87 -4.57 -10.11
CA GLN A 29 17.49 -5.48 -11.08
C GLN A 29 18.44 -6.51 -10.46
N LYS A 30 18.79 -6.35 -9.18
CA LYS A 30 19.72 -7.23 -8.45
C LYS A 30 19.15 -7.50 -7.06
N GLU A 31 18.29 -8.50 -6.98
CA GLU A 31 17.55 -8.87 -5.78
C GLU A 31 18.42 -8.99 -4.51
N GLU A 32 19.63 -9.58 -4.60
CA GLU A 32 20.57 -9.64 -3.47
C GLU A 32 20.91 -8.28 -2.86
N ARG A 33 21.00 -7.24 -3.70
CA ARG A 33 21.28 -5.86 -3.24
C ARG A 33 20.07 -5.23 -2.58
N LEU A 34 18.87 -5.57 -3.03
CA LEU A 34 17.65 -5.08 -2.41
C LEU A 34 17.52 -5.62 -0.99
N TRP A 35 17.70 -6.92 -0.80
CA TRP A 35 17.61 -7.53 0.53
C TRP A 35 18.63 -6.93 1.52
N ALA A 36 19.88 -6.78 1.09
CA ALA A 36 20.89 -6.11 1.91
C ALA A 36 20.50 -4.67 2.27
N GLN A 37 19.80 -3.95 1.39
CA GLN A 37 19.29 -2.62 1.71
C GLN A 37 18.12 -2.66 2.70
N LEU A 38 17.21 -3.65 2.57
CA LEU A 38 16.09 -3.81 3.48
C LEU A 38 16.53 -4.10 4.91
N GLU A 39 17.55 -4.92 5.10
CA GLU A 39 18.13 -5.23 6.41
C GLU A 39 18.75 -3.99 7.10
N LEU A 40 19.12 -2.98 6.32
CA LEU A 40 19.69 -1.73 6.83
C LEU A 40 18.64 -0.66 7.18
N LEU A 41 17.37 -0.88 6.84
CA LEU A 41 16.30 0.08 7.13
C LEU A 41 15.87 0.02 8.60
N ASP A 42 15.56 1.18 9.17
CA ASP A 42 14.90 1.24 10.47
C ASP A 42 13.51 0.61 10.37
N SER A 43 13.17 -0.25 11.34
CA SER A 43 11.86 -0.89 11.49
C SER A 43 10.66 0.07 11.31
N LYS A 44 10.80 1.34 11.74
CA LYS A 44 9.77 2.38 11.65
C LYS A 44 9.47 2.80 10.21
N ILE A 45 10.43 2.63 9.30
CA ILE A 45 10.23 2.95 7.88
C ILE A 45 9.18 1.99 7.27
N PHE A 46 9.12 0.73 7.73
CA PHE A 46 8.12 -0.23 7.25
C PHE A 46 6.69 0.08 7.73
N ALA A 47 6.52 0.97 8.71
CA ALA A 47 5.20 1.48 9.08
C ALA A 47 4.67 2.50 8.05
N ASN A 48 5.52 2.99 7.13
CA ASN A 48 5.09 3.88 6.08
C ASN A 48 4.41 3.12 4.93
N GLU A 49 3.19 3.54 4.58
CA GLU A 49 2.35 2.90 3.55
C GLU A 49 3.04 2.78 2.19
N ARG A 50 3.82 3.78 1.79
CA ARG A 50 4.43 3.83 0.45
C ARG A 50 5.59 2.85 0.35
N VAL A 51 6.33 2.68 1.44
CA VAL A 51 7.42 1.71 1.51
C VAL A 51 6.87 0.30 1.52
N ILE A 52 5.89 0.01 2.39
CA ILE A 52 5.36 -1.36 2.49
C ILE A 52 4.55 -1.76 1.25
N GLY A 53 3.83 -0.83 0.62
CA GLY A 53 3.18 -1.05 -0.68
C GLY A 53 4.18 -1.36 -1.78
N PHE A 54 5.27 -0.59 -1.88
CA PHE A 54 6.36 -0.88 -2.82
C PHE A 54 6.96 -2.28 -2.62
N LEU A 55 7.10 -2.74 -1.37
CA LEU A 55 7.61 -4.08 -1.08
C LEU A 55 6.62 -5.18 -1.47
N ALA A 56 5.32 -4.99 -1.25
CA ALA A 56 4.32 -5.95 -1.71
C ALA A 56 4.36 -6.13 -3.24
N ASP A 57 4.44 -5.02 -3.97
CA ASP A 57 4.57 -5.02 -5.44
C ASP A 57 5.85 -5.74 -5.88
N PHE A 58 6.97 -5.48 -5.18
CA PHE A 58 8.25 -6.15 -5.46
C PHE A 58 8.15 -7.67 -5.27
N LEU A 59 7.64 -8.11 -4.13
CA LEU A 59 7.64 -9.52 -3.73
C LEU A 59 6.80 -10.41 -4.67
N GLN A 60 5.81 -9.83 -5.37
CA GLN A 60 5.05 -10.52 -6.42
C GLN A 60 5.88 -10.86 -7.66
N MET A 61 6.93 -10.08 -7.94
CA MET A 61 7.73 -10.22 -9.15
C MET A 61 9.00 -11.07 -8.91
N VAL A 62 9.20 -11.56 -7.69
CA VAL A 62 10.35 -12.40 -7.32
C VAL A 62 10.19 -13.78 -7.94
N ASN A 63 11.10 -14.10 -8.86
CA ASN A 63 11.13 -15.40 -9.56
C ASN A 63 12.20 -16.36 -9.01
N ASP A 64 12.92 -15.98 -7.94
CA ASP A 64 13.94 -16.83 -7.31
C ASP A 64 13.30 -17.81 -6.32
N GLU A 65 13.29 -19.10 -6.66
CA GLU A 65 12.75 -20.18 -5.83
C GLU A 65 13.42 -20.26 -4.43
N SER A 66 14.67 -19.83 -4.30
CA SER A 66 15.34 -19.82 -3.00
C SER A 66 14.72 -18.81 -2.04
N ARG A 67 14.08 -17.76 -2.58
CA ARG A 67 13.47 -16.65 -1.86
C ARG A 67 12.01 -16.90 -1.51
N LEU A 68 11.33 -17.76 -2.27
CA LEU A 68 10.04 -18.35 -1.88
C LEU A 68 10.12 -19.17 -0.58
N LYS A 69 11.32 -19.41 -0.04
CA LYS A 69 11.52 -20.00 1.30
C LYS A 69 11.46 -18.97 2.44
N LEU A 70 11.56 -17.68 2.13
CA LEU A 70 11.61 -16.59 3.12
C LEU A 70 10.24 -15.93 3.36
N PHE A 71 9.34 -16.00 2.39
CA PHE A 71 7.98 -15.47 2.47
C PHE A 71 7.05 -16.30 1.58
N SER A 72 5.76 -16.25 1.86
CA SER A 72 4.72 -16.88 1.04
C SER A 72 3.81 -15.86 0.37
N LEU A 73 2.99 -16.32 -0.58
CA LEU A 73 1.94 -15.50 -1.18
C LEU A 73 0.93 -15.00 -0.14
N GLN A 74 0.71 -15.74 0.94
CA GLN A 74 -0.14 -15.31 2.06
C GLN A 74 0.48 -14.14 2.84
N ASP A 75 1.81 -14.05 2.93
CA ASP A 75 2.46 -12.89 3.55
C ASP A 75 2.22 -11.62 2.73
N ILE A 76 2.28 -11.72 1.39
CA ILE A 76 1.97 -10.62 0.48
C ILE A 76 0.49 -10.22 0.58
N GLU A 77 -0.43 -11.19 0.58
CA GLU A 77 -1.87 -10.95 0.77
C GLU A 77 -2.12 -10.18 2.08
N LYS A 78 -1.43 -10.58 3.14
CA LYS A 78 -1.53 -9.94 4.45
C LYS A 78 -1.06 -8.48 4.41
N ILE A 79 0.01 -8.17 3.69
CA ILE A 79 0.45 -6.78 3.52
C ILE A 79 -0.65 -5.94 2.84
N TYR A 80 -1.24 -6.44 1.76
CA TYR A 80 -2.33 -5.73 1.08
C TYR A 80 -3.58 -5.57 1.95
N ARG A 81 -3.94 -6.59 2.72
CA ARG A 81 -5.04 -6.47 3.70
C ARG A 81 -4.76 -5.42 4.77
N LEU A 82 -3.52 -5.33 5.27
CA LEU A 82 -3.13 -4.28 6.22
C LEU A 82 -3.22 -2.89 5.60
N LEU A 83 -2.78 -2.74 4.34
CA LEU A 83 -2.91 -1.48 3.60
C LEU A 83 -4.38 -1.07 3.45
N VAL A 84 -5.26 -1.99 3.07
CA VAL A 84 -6.71 -1.72 2.98
C VAL A 84 -7.32 -1.42 4.36
N GLN A 85 -6.87 -2.11 5.42
CA GLN A 85 -7.37 -1.91 6.77
C GLN A 85 -7.00 -0.54 7.33
N TYR A 86 -5.73 -0.12 7.19
CA TYR A 86 -5.23 1.12 7.77
C TYR A 86 -5.48 2.35 6.90
N TYR A 87 -5.66 2.16 5.59
CA TYR A 87 -5.92 3.22 4.62
C TYR A 87 -7.18 2.91 3.81
N PRO A 88 -8.35 2.79 4.47
CA PRO A 88 -9.57 2.26 3.86
C PRO A 88 -10.12 3.11 2.72
N ASP A 89 -9.76 4.39 2.67
CA ASP A 89 -10.17 5.34 1.62
C ASP A 89 -9.23 5.36 0.41
N ASN A 90 -8.07 4.71 0.50
CA ASN A 90 -7.17 4.60 -0.63
C ASN A 90 -7.65 3.49 -1.57
N LEU A 91 -8.32 3.89 -2.66
CA LEU A 91 -8.85 2.97 -3.66
C LEU A 91 -7.75 2.15 -4.35
N GLN A 92 -6.53 2.69 -4.49
CA GLN A 92 -5.45 1.96 -5.15
C GLN A 92 -5.11 0.69 -4.40
N TYR A 93 -4.99 0.73 -3.06
CA TYR A 93 -4.67 -0.47 -2.27
C TYR A 93 -5.76 -1.54 -2.32
N ARG A 94 -7.02 -1.14 -2.47
CA ARG A 94 -8.12 -2.09 -2.70
C ARG A 94 -8.00 -2.77 -4.05
N LEU A 95 -7.70 -1.99 -5.10
CA LEU A 95 -7.49 -2.51 -6.44
C LEU A 95 -6.26 -3.42 -6.52
N ASP A 96 -5.19 -3.09 -5.80
CA ASP A 96 -3.98 -3.92 -5.72
C ASP A 96 -4.30 -5.27 -5.04
N LEU A 97 -5.03 -5.26 -3.92
CA LEU A 97 -5.48 -6.48 -3.26
C LEU A 97 -6.38 -7.34 -4.17
N ILE A 98 -7.37 -6.73 -4.83
CA ILE A 98 -8.27 -7.43 -5.77
C ILE A 98 -7.44 -8.06 -6.89
N SER A 99 -6.52 -7.29 -7.47
CA SER A 99 -5.67 -7.73 -8.57
C SER A 99 -4.74 -8.87 -8.13
N PHE A 100 -4.16 -8.79 -6.94
CA PHE A 100 -3.33 -9.86 -6.39
C PHE A 100 -4.14 -11.15 -6.16
N VAL A 101 -5.30 -11.04 -5.52
CA VAL A 101 -6.19 -12.18 -5.26
C VAL A 101 -6.64 -12.86 -6.55
N HIS A 102 -6.98 -12.08 -7.58
CA HIS A 102 -7.41 -12.64 -8.85
C HIS A 102 -6.24 -13.21 -9.66
N ASN A 103 -5.19 -12.41 -9.90
CA ASN A 103 -4.16 -12.74 -10.89
C ASN A 103 -3.08 -13.67 -10.32
N VAL A 104 -2.80 -13.59 -9.02
CA VAL A 104 -1.70 -14.33 -8.37
C VAL A 104 -2.22 -15.52 -7.57
N LEU A 105 -3.31 -15.33 -6.81
CA LEU A 105 -3.90 -16.43 -6.03
C LEU A 105 -4.95 -17.24 -6.79
N ASP A 106 -5.31 -16.83 -8.01
CA ASP A 106 -6.34 -17.45 -8.85
C ASP A 106 -7.66 -17.70 -8.10
N ASN A 107 -8.05 -16.75 -7.24
CA ASN A 107 -9.24 -16.86 -6.39
C ASN A 107 -10.32 -15.85 -6.82
N GLU A 108 -10.98 -16.16 -7.94
CA GLU A 108 -12.02 -15.33 -8.55
C GLU A 108 -13.15 -15.00 -7.57
N LYS A 109 -13.64 -16.00 -6.82
CA LYS A 109 -14.74 -15.81 -5.87
C LYS A 109 -14.39 -14.74 -4.84
N PHE A 110 -13.21 -14.83 -4.24
CA PHE A 110 -12.81 -13.87 -3.23
C PHE A 110 -12.50 -12.48 -3.82
N ALA A 111 -11.96 -12.42 -5.05
CA ALA A 111 -11.78 -11.15 -5.76
C ALA A 111 -13.13 -10.43 -6.00
N LEU A 112 -14.18 -11.17 -6.36
CA LEU A 112 -15.53 -10.62 -6.52
C LEU A 112 -16.10 -10.07 -5.21
N GLU A 113 -15.91 -10.79 -4.09
CA GLU A 113 -16.32 -10.30 -2.76
C GLU A 113 -15.64 -8.96 -2.44
N LEU A 114 -14.34 -8.82 -2.70
CA LEU A 114 -13.59 -7.58 -2.50
C LEU A 114 -14.04 -6.44 -3.42
N ILE A 115 -14.43 -6.75 -4.67
CA ILE A 115 -15.00 -5.78 -5.61
C ILE A 115 -16.33 -5.23 -5.06
N GLU A 116 -17.22 -6.12 -4.60
CA GLU A 116 -18.51 -5.71 -4.03
C GLU A 116 -18.35 -4.83 -2.78
N GLU A 117 -17.41 -5.17 -1.90
CA GLU A 117 -17.07 -4.35 -0.73
C GLU A 117 -16.57 -2.96 -1.14
N THR A 118 -15.74 -2.88 -2.17
CA THR A 118 -15.20 -1.62 -2.69
C THR A 118 -16.29 -0.75 -3.31
N ILE A 119 -17.22 -1.34 -4.06
CA ILE A 119 -18.38 -0.63 -4.62
C ILE A 119 -19.25 -0.06 -3.50
N LYS A 120 -19.55 -0.85 -2.46
CA LYS A 120 -20.34 -0.40 -1.30
C LYS A 120 -19.70 0.82 -0.62
N LEU A 121 -18.38 0.82 -0.43
CA LEU A 121 -17.67 1.98 0.14
C LEU A 121 -17.80 3.22 -0.75
N ILE A 122 -17.60 3.07 -2.07
CA ILE A 122 -17.71 4.18 -3.02
C ILE A 122 -19.12 4.76 -2.98
N ASP A 123 -20.15 3.92 -2.98
CA ASP A 123 -21.54 4.35 -2.90
C ASP A 123 -21.83 5.10 -1.59
N GLN A 124 -21.31 4.63 -0.46
CA GLN A 124 -21.43 5.33 0.84
C GLN A 124 -20.77 6.70 0.81
N ARG A 125 -19.56 6.80 0.22
CA ARG A 125 -18.85 8.07 0.06
C ARG A 125 -19.60 9.03 -0.87
N ARG A 126 -20.15 8.51 -1.97
CA ARG A 126 -20.99 9.30 -2.89
C ARG A 126 -22.19 9.88 -2.15
N ALA A 127 -22.94 9.05 -1.41
CA ALA A 127 -24.10 9.50 -0.65
C ALA A 127 -23.72 10.59 0.36
N SER A 128 -22.69 10.36 1.17
CA SER A 128 -22.22 11.35 2.16
C SER A 128 -21.82 12.69 1.54
N LEU A 129 -21.19 12.68 0.36
CA LEU A 129 -20.84 13.91 -0.36
C LEU A 129 -22.06 14.61 -0.95
N GLN A 130 -23.06 13.86 -1.41
CA GLN A 130 -24.32 14.42 -1.89
C GLN A 130 -25.05 15.12 -0.75
N ASP A 131 -25.19 14.46 0.40
CA ASP A 131 -25.84 15.02 1.59
C ASP A 131 -25.17 16.34 2.01
N PHE A 132 -23.84 16.36 2.10
CA PHE A 132 -23.07 17.56 2.43
C PHE A 132 -23.30 18.72 1.45
N LEU A 133 -23.38 18.43 0.15
CA LEU A 133 -23.63 19.46 -0.87
C LEU A 133 -25.07 19.98 -0.85
N GLU A 134 -26.02 19.19 -0.38
CA GLU A 134 -27.41 19.61 -0.19
C GLU A 134 -27.55 20.52 1.04
N GLU A 135 -26.87 20.20 2.14
CA GLU A 135 -26.82 21.06 3.34
C GLU A 135 -26.31 22.47 3.01
N LEU A 136 -25.22 22.56 2.23
CA LEU A 136 -24.64 23.86 1.80
C LEU A 136 -25.55 24.70 0.89
N LYS A 137 -26.57 24.10 0.25
CA LYS A 137 -27.53 24.82 -0.60
C LYS A 137 -28.78 25.27 0.17
N GLY A 138 -28.96 24.77 1.39
CA GLY A 138 -30.07 25.11 2.28
C GLY A 138 -29.78 26.32 3.20
N GLU A 139 -28.53 26.79 3.24
CA GLU A 139 -28.09 28.05 3.88
C GLU A 139 -28.05 29.22 2.87
#